data_AF-X1UFD9-F1
#
_entry.id   AF-X1UFD9-F1
#
_cell.length_a   1.000
_cell.length_b   1.000
_cell.length_c   1.000
_cell.angle_alpha   90.00
_cell.angle_beta   90.00
_cell.angle_gamma   90.00
#
_symmetry.space_group_name_H-M   'P 1'
#
loop_
_entity.id
_entity.type
_entity.pdbx_description
1 polymer ?
#
loop_
_entity_poly.entity_id
_entity_poly.type
_entity_poly.pdbx_seq_one_letter_code
_entity_poly.pdbx_strand_id
1 'polypeptide(L)'
;IWNIRAYRKLSPIHDQPIDIIDVSKHYTKDEQELLEKHKIGFIKPNLTIPGRQIVGGQIQLNLFEIRKQMKDAQWGILRTSEGQFIVPDNFSNATILPLSPTICFFSQSDDDVISNKEVAIINKLAIASSNEYYFAHDLSRCLK
;
A
#
# COMPACT_ATOMS: atom_id res chain seq x y z
N ILE A 1 1.51 -4.17 0.69
CA ILE A 1 0.44 -3.70 1.63
C ILE A 1 0.28 -2.18 1.59
N TRP A 2 1.37 -1.41 1.71
CA TRP A 2 1.33 0.06 1.73
C TRP A 2 0.54 0.65 0.56
N ASN A 3 0.90 0.36 -0.69
CA ASN A 3 0.23 0.94 -1.88
C ASN A 3 -1.30 0.68 -1.89
N ILE A 4 -1.75 -0.51 -1.49
CA ILE A 4 -3.19 -0.83 -1.38
C ILE A 4 -3.86 0.06 -0.33
N ARG A 5 -3.20 0.30 0.81
CA ARG A 5 -3.73 1.16 1.87
C ARG A 5 -3.75 2.62 1.44
N ALA A 6 -2.71 3.10 0.75
CA ALA A 6 -2.66 4.44 0.17
C ALA A 6 -3.83 4.66 -0.79
N TYR A 7 -4.08 3.71 -1.70
CA TYR A 7 -5.23 3.76 -2.60
C TYR A 7 -6.57 3.84 -1.85
N ARG A 8 -6.76 3.07 -0.76
CA ARG A 8 -8.01 3.11 0.03
C ARG A 8 -8.18 4.38 0.87
N LYS A 9 -7.08 5.05 1.22
CA LYS A 9 -7.12 6.38 1.83
C LYS A 9 -7.65 7.42 0.83
N LEU A 10 -7.16 7.36 -0.41
CA LEU A 10 -7.56 8.28 -1.48
C LEU A 10 -8.96 7.97 -2.05
N SER A 11 -9.34 6.70 -2.05
CA SER A 11 -10.63 6.19 -2.53
C SER A 11 -11.35 5.43 -1.42
N PRO A 12 -11.89 6.13 -0.40
CA PRO A 12 -12.57 5.51 0.72
C PRO A 12 -13.87 4.81 0.25
N ILE A 13 -14.19 3.69 0.89
CA ILE A 13 -15.47 3.00 0.69
C ILE A 13 -16.37 3.40 1.83
N HIS A 14 -17.46 4.08 1.52
CA HIS A 14 -18.51 4.39 2.46
C HIS A 14 -19.36 3.15 2.76
N ASP A 15 -20.17 3.21 3.82
CA ASP A 15 -21.13 2.15 4.11
C ASP A 15 -22.01 1.88 2.89
N GLN A 16 -22.19 0.60 2.55
CA GLN A 16 -22.91 0.19 1.36
C GLN A 16 -24.30 -0.31 1.75
N PRO A 17 -25.38 0.20 1.14
CA PRO A 17 -26.72 -0.34 1.38
C PRO A 17 -26.81 -1.77 0.87
N ILE A 18 -27.65 -2.57 1.51
CA ILE A 18 -28.02 -3.90 1.04
C ILE A 18 -29.54 -4.04 1.00
N ASP A 19 -30.02 -4.72 -0.03
CA ASP A 19 -31.45 -4.98 -0.21
C ASP A 19 -31.86 -6.21 0.60
N ILE A 20 -32.15 -5.98 1.89
CA ILE A 20 -32.73 -6.97 2.80
C ILE A 20 -33.88 -6.32 3.56
N ILE A 21 -34.80 -7.15 4.05
CA ILE A 21 -36.01 -6.65 4.75
C ILE A 21 -35.66 -6.12 6.14
N ASP A 22 -34.86 -6.87 6.90
CA ASP A 22 -34.43 -6.50 8.25
C ASP A 22 -33.21 -7.32 8.69
N VAL A 23 -32.57 -6.92 9.79
CA VAL A 23 -31.51 -7.66 10.48
C VAL A 23 -32.06 -8.34 11.73
N SER A 24 -31.76 -9.62 11.93
CA SER A 24 -32.28 -10.38 13.08
C SER A 24 -31.70 -9.95 14.43
N LYS A 25 -30.53 -9.30 14.44
CA LYS A 25 -29.86 -8.82 15.64
C LYS A 25 -29.26 -7.43 15.43
N HIS A 26 -29.54 -6.54 16.37
CA HIS A 26 -28.96 -5.21 16.43
C HIS A 26 -27.77 -5.23 17.39
N TYR A 27 -26.56 -5.13 16.84
CA TYR A 27 -25.34 -5.11 17.65
C TYR A 27 -25.03 -3.70 18.14
N THR A 28 -24.70 -3.58 19.42
CA THR A 28 -24.06 -2.38 19.98
C THR A 28 -22.70 -2.14 19.32
N LYS A 29 -22.14 -0.93 19.47
CA LYS A 29 -20.81 -0.60 18.91
C LYS A 29 -19.73 -1.55 19.43
N ASP A 30 -19.74 -1.88 20.72
CA ASP A 30 -18.74 -2.76 21.33
C ASP A 30 -18.86 -4.19 20.81
N GLU A 31 -20.09 -4.69 20.62
CA GLU A 31 -20.31 -5.99 19.98
C GLU A 31 -19.85 -5.99 18.52
N GLN A 32 -20.07 -4.90 17.78
CA GLN A 32 -19.57 -4.76 16.41
C GLN A 32 -18.04 -4.84 16.35
N GLU A 33 -17.35 -4.14 17.25
CA GLU A 33 -15.89 -4.20 17.36
C GLU A 33 -15.41 -5.60 17.78
N LEU A 34 -16.15 -6.28 18.66
CA LEU A 34 -15.87 -7.66 19.07
C LEU A 34 -16.03 -8.65 17.90
N LEU A 35 -17.07 -8.50 17.07
CA LEU A 35 -17.27 -9.31 15.87
C LEU A 35 -16.12 -9.11 14.89
N GLU A 36 -15.76 -7.85 14.61
CA GLU A 36 -14.64 -7.53 13.73
C GLU A 36 -13.31 -8.11 14.23
N LYS A 37 -13.06 -8.06 15.55
CA LYS A 37 -11.90 -8.69 16.18
C LYS A 37 -11.85 -10.21 15.93
N HIS A 38 -13.01 -10.86 15.87
CA HIS A 38 -13.13 -12.30 15.55
C HIS A 38 -13.29 -12.56 14.04
N LYS A 39 -13.06 -11.55 13.19
CA LYS A 39 -13.17 -11.62 11.73
C LYS A 39 -14.59 -11.93 11.23
N ILE A 40 -15.60 -11.60 12.02
CA ILE A 40 -17.01 -11.78 11.70
C ILE A 40 -17.57 -10.44 11.22
N GLY A 41 -18.25 -10.45 10.07
CA GLY A 41 -18.93 -9.28 9.55
C GLY A 41 -20.34 -9.11 10.10
N PHE A 42 -20.87 -7.90 10.02
CA PHE A 42 -22.24 -7.60 10.42
C PHE A 42 -22.90 -6.58 9.49
N ILE A 43 -24.22 -6.43 9.64
CA ILE A 43 -25.04 -5.44 8.95
C ILE A 43 -25.59 -4.50 10.01
N LYS A 44 -25.52 -3.19 9.75
CA LYS A 44 -26.04 -2.17 10.66
C LYS A 44 -27.57 -2.13 10.61
N PRO A 45 -28.24 -1.61 11.66
CA PRO A 45 -29.71 -1.49 11.69
C PRO A 45 -30.29 -0.64 10.54
N ASN A 46 -29.50 0.25 9.94
CA ASN A 46 -29.90 1.03 8.76
C ASN A 46 -29.73 0.26 7.44
N LEU A 47 -29.59 -1.07 7.50
CA LEU A 47 -29.45 -1.96 6.34
C LEU A 47 -28.22 -1.62 5.48
N THR A 48 -27.11 -1.28 6.14
CA THR A 48 -25.83 -1.03 5.48
C THR A 48 -24.73 -1.96 6.00
N ILE A 49 -23.83 -2.35 5.11
CA ILE A 49 -22.57 -3.00 5.48
C ILE A 49 -21.53 -1.91 5.77
N PRO A 50 -20.82 -1.96 6.90
CA PRO A 50 -19.76 -1.01 7.20
C PRO A 50 -18.70 -0.96 6.09
N GLY A 51 -18.38 0.23 5.57
CA GLY A 51 -17.40 0.39 4.49
C GLY A 51 -16.03 -0.19 4.86
N ARG A 52 -15.60 -0.04 6.12
CA ARG A 52 -14.35 -0.61 6.65
C ARG A 52 -14.27 -2.14 6.55
N GLN A 53 -15.40 -2.84 6.66
CA GLN A 53 -15.46 -4.29 6.52
C GLN A 53 -15.19 -4.69 5.05
N ILE A 54 -15.78 -3.95 4.12
CA ILE A 54 -15.57 -4.13 2.68
C ILE A 54 -14.11 -3.82 2.32
N VAL A 55 -13.57 -2.72 2.84
CA VAL A 55 -12.15 -2.36 2.68
C VAL A 55 -11.24 -3.49 3.18
N GLY A 56 -11.52 -4.05 4.36
CA GLY A 56 -10.78 -5.17 4.92
C GLY A 56 -10.74 -6.38 3.98
N GLY A 57 -11.91 -6.78 3.44
CA GLY A 57 -12.00 -7.86 2.46
C GLY A 57 -11.27 -7.57 1.15
N GLN A 58 -11.45 -6.36 0.59
CA GLN A 58 -10.78 -5.97 -0.66
C GLN A 58 -9.26 -5.86 -0.51
N ILE A 59 -8.75 -5.43 0.65
CA ILE A 59 -7.31 -5.46 0.94
C ILE A 59 -6.80 -6.90 0.90
N GLN A 60 -7.51 -7.85 1.52
CA GLN A 60 -7.10 -9.26 1.50
C GLN A 60 -7.08 -9.83 0.08
N LEU A 61 -8.13 -9.58 -0.72
CA LEU A 61 -8.19 -10.00 -2.13
C LEU A 61 -7.04 -9.40 -2.95
N ASN A 62 -6.78 -8.10 -2.80
CA ASN A 62 -5.67 -7.44 -3.47
C ASN A 62 -4.31 -8.01 -3.05
N LEU A 63 -4.15 -8.43 -1.79
CA LEU A 63 -2.92 -9.10 -1.35
C LEU A 63 -2.75 -10.48 -1.97
N PHE A 64 -3.82 -11.25 -2.15
CA PHE A 64 -3.75 -12.50 -2.89
C PHE A 64 -3.34 -12.26 -4.34
N GLU A 65 -3.88 -11.25 -5.01
CA GLU A 65 -3.50 -10.92 -6.38
C GLU A 65 -2.07 -10.42 -6.51
N ILE A 66 -1.62 -9.52 -5.62
CA ILE A 66 -0.22 -9.08 -5.60
C ILE A 66 0.73 -10.26 -5.35
N ARG A 67 0.37 -11.17 -4.44
CA ARG A 67 1.19 -12.37 -4.18
C ARG A 67 1.31 -13.25 -5.43
N LYS A 68 0.25 -13.38 -6.22
CA LYS A 68 0.30 -14.11 -7.51
C LYS A 68 1.19 -13.38 -8.51
N GLN A 69 1.04 -12.07 -8.63
CA GLN A 69 1.86 -11.23 -9.53
C GLN A 69 3.36 -11.27 -9.16
N MET A 70 3.67 -11.38 -7.87
CA MET A 70 5.03 -11.46 -7.34
C MET A 70 5.56 -12.90 -7.21
N LYS A 71 4.88 -13.92 -7.74
CA LYS A 71 5.28 -15.32 -7.56
C LYS A 71 6.71 -15.59 -8.02
N ASP A 72 7.12 -14.95 -9.12
CA ASP A 72 8.44 -15.10 -9.73
C ASP A 72 9.31 -13.84 -9.49
N ALA A 73 8.99 -13.07 -8.43
CA ALA A 73 9.76 -11.89 -8.08
C ALA A 73 11.11 -12.27 -7.46
N GLN A 74 12.19 -12.05 -8.21
CA GLN A 74 13.53 -11.99 -7.66
C GLN A 74 13.74 -10.59 -7.06
N TRP A 75 14.35 -10.49 -5.87
CA TRP A 75 14.63 -9.21 -5.22
C TRP A 75 16.13 -9.03 -5.09
N GLY A 76 16.63 -7.93 -5.64
CA GLY A 76 18.02 -7.51 -5.53
C GLY A 76 18.16 -6.30 -4.61
N ILE A 77 19.33 -6.19 -3.97
CA ILE A 77 19.72 -5.03 -3.18
C ILE A 77 20.56 -4.10 -4.05
N LEU A 78 19.97 -2.97 -4.42
CA LEU A 78 20.66 -1.90 -5.10
C LEU A 78 21.29 -0.94 -4.09
N ARG A 79 22.59 -0.72 -4.22
CA ARG A 79 23.37 0.20 -3.39
C ARG A 79 23.85 1.36 -4.25
N THR A 80 23.98 2.53 -3.65
CA THR A 80 24.67 3.65 -4.32
C THR A 80 25.79 4.18 -3.45
N SER A 81 26.92 4.51 -4.07
CA SER A 81 28.02 5.23 -3.44
C SER A 81 27.76 6.74 -3.39
N GLU A 82 26.90 7.24 -4.29
CA GLU A 82 26.62 8.67 -4.45
C GLU A 82 25.12 8.94 -4.62
N GLY A 83 24.68 10.08 -4.09
CA GLY A 83 23.26 10.44 -4.07
C GLY A 83 22.42 9.62 -3.08
N GLN A 84 21.12 9.89 -3.05
CA GLN A 84 20.17 9.24 -2.15
C GLN A 84 18.84 8.90 -2.81
N PHE A 85 18.19 7.83 -2.34
CA PHE A 85 16.86 7.43 -2.77
C PHE A 85 15.75 8.27 -2.12
N ILE A 86 14.75 8.63 -2.92
CA ILE A 86 13.51 9.27 -2.48
C ILE A 86 12.51 8.19 -2.04
N VAL A 87 11.83 8.46 -0.93
CA VAL A 87 10.71 7.66 -0.42
C VAL A 87 9.40 8.41 -0.73
N PRO A 88 8.58 7.93 -1.68
CA PRO A 88 7.27 8.47 -1.97
C PRO A 88 6.24 8.00 -0.94
N ASP A 89 5.09 8.66 -0.86
CA ASP A 89 3.92 8.18 -0.10
C ASP A 89 3.28 6.92 -0.71
N ASN A 90 3.68 6.51 -1.91
CA ASN A 90 3.27 5.30 -2.60
C ASN A 90 4.15 5.06 -3.85
N PHE A 91 4.47 3.80 -4.15
CA PHE A 91 5.18 3.41 -5.39
C PHE A 91 4.24 2.88 -6.50
N SER A 92 2.93 2.98 -6.30
CA SER A 92 1.89 2.46 -7.21
C SER A 92 2.09 0.97 -7.50
N ASN A 93 2.43 0.61 -8.74
CA ASN A 93 2.69 -0.77 -9.13
C ASN A 93 4.19 -1.08 -9.23
N ALA A 94 5.07 -0.10 -8.95
CA ALA A 94 6.50 -0.32 -8.95
C ALA A 94 6.90 -1.16 -7.74
N THR A 95 7.67 -2.21 -7.99
CA THR A 95 8.19 -3.16 -7.02
C THR A 95 9.55 -2.69 -6.50
N ILE A 96 9.53 -1.51 -5.89
CA ILE A 96 10.69 -0.77 -5.41
C ILE A 96 10.46 -0.41 -3.95
N LEU A 97 11.47 -0.59 -3.10
CA LEU A 97 11.39 -0.24 -1.68
C LEU A 97 12.74 0.31 -1.19
N PRO A 98 12.89 1.63 -1.07
CA PRO A 98 14.05 2.23 -0.40
C PRO A 98 14.07 1.81 1.07
N LEU A 99 15.20 1.29 1.53
CA LEU A 99 15.42 0.80 2.90
C LEU A 99 16.22 1.79 3.74
N SER A 100 17.13 2.50 3.09
CA SER A 100 17.96 3.55 3.67
C SER A 100 18.25 4.60 2.60
N PRO A 101 18.90 5.73 2.94
CA PRO A 101 19.24 6.74 1.95
C PRO A 101 20.05 6.19 0.76
N THR A 102 20.83 5.12 0.94
CA THR A 102 21.72 4.57 -0.09
C THR A 102 21.45 3.11 -0.45
N ILE A 103 20.37 2.52 0.07
CA ILE A 103 20.01 1.11 -0.17
C ILE A 103 18.53 1.03 -0.59
N CYS A 104 18.27 0.33 -1.69
CA CYS A 104 16.93 0.09 -2.21
C CYS A 104 16.74 -1.39 -2.57
N PHE A 105 15.62 -1.98 -2.19
CA PHE A 105 15.16 -3.22 -2.79
C PHE A 105 14.50 -2.94 -4.14
N PHE A 106 14.83 -3.77 -5.12
CA PHE A 106 14.28 -3.68 -6.46
C PHE A 106 13.95 -5.08 -6.96
N SER A 107 12.75 -5.26 -7.53
CA SER A 107 12.36 -6.55 -8.07
C SER A 107 12.89 -6.75 -9.49
N GLN A 108 13.15 -8.01 -9.86
CA GLN A 108 13.74 -8.42 -11.13
C GLN A 108 15.15 -7.86 -11.32
N SER A 109 15.95 -7.90 -10.25
CA SER A 109 17.33 -7.45 -10.25
C SER A 109 18.18 -8.32 -9.33
N ASP A 110 19.47 -8.39 -9.63
CA ASP A 110 20.49 -8.95 -8.74
C ASP A 110 20.96 -7.88 -7.74
N ASP A 111 21.78 -8.29 -6.78
CA ASP A 111 22.50 -7.34 -5.92
C ASP A 111 23.52 -6.56 -6.74
N ASP A 112 23.46 -5.23 -6.69
CA ASP A 112 24.36 -4.38 -7.48
C ASP A 112 24.67 -3.02 -6.82
N VAL A 113 25.72 -2.36 -7.29
CA VAL A 113 26.03 -0.96 -7.02
C VAL A 113 25.69 -0.14 -8.25
N ILE A 114 24.62 0.65 -8.15
CA ILE A 114 24.08 1.40 -9.27
C ILE A 114 24.69 2.79 -9.42
N SER A 115 24.68 3.28 -10.65
CA SER A 115 25.16 4.61 -11.01
C SER A 115 24.21 5.73 -10.59
N ASN A 116 24.75 6.95 -10.55
CA ASN A 116 23.98 8.18 -10.36
C ASN A 116 22.80 8.33 -11.33
N LYS A 117 22.94 7.85 -12.57
CA LYS A 117 21.86 7.90 -13.57
C LYS A 117 20.70 6.97 -13.19
N GLU A 118 20.99 5.78 -12.68
CA GLU A 118 19.99 4.81 -12.25
C GLU A 118 19.29 5.27 -10.98
N VAL A 119 20.03 5.85 -10.02
CA VAL A 119 19.43 6.51 -8.85
C VAL A 119 18.45 7.60 -9.27
N ALA A 120 18.81 8.44 -10.24
CA ALA A 120 17.93 9.49 -10.76
C ALA A 120 16.66 8.93 -11.41
N ILE A 121 16.76 7.81 -12.15
CA ILE A 121 15.59 7.13 -12.75
C ILE A 121 14.63 6.65 -11.65
N ILE A 122 15.15 5.99 -10.63
CA ILE A 122 14.35 5.49 -9.50
C ILE A 122 13.67 6.66 -8.77
N ASN A 123 14.40 7.75 -8.53
CA ASN A 123 13.88 8.94 -7.86
C ASN A 123 12.80 9.65 -8.69
N LYS A 124 12.96 9.76 -10.01
CA LYS A 124 11.91 10.28 -10.91
C LYS A 124 10.64 9.45 -10.81
N LEU A 125 10.78 8.12 -10.79
CA LEU A 125 9.64 7.22 -10.64
C LEU A 125 8.97 7.39 -9.27
N ALA A 126 9.74 7.53 -8.20
CA ALA A 126 9.22 7.82 -6.86
C ALA A 126 8.39 9.11 -6.86
N ILE A 127 8.93 10.21 -7.40
CA ILE A 127 8.22 11.49 -7.48
C ILE A 127 6.94 11.34 -8.33
N ALA A 128 7.02 10.70 -9.50
CA ALA A 128 5.89 10.55 -10.40
C ALA A 128 4.79 9.63 -9.85
N SER A 129 5.12 8.71 -8.94
CA SER A 129 4.16 7.80 -8.29
C SER A 129 3.58 8.34 -6.97
N SER A 130 4.12 9.46 -6.49
CA SER A 130 3.66 10.11 -5.26
C SER A 130 2.32 10.80 -5.48
N ASN A 131 1.41 10.72 -4.50
CA ASN A 131 0.12 11.41 -4.56
C ASN A 131 0.12 12.67 -3.68
N GLU A 132 0.54 12.56 -2.42
CA GLU A 132 0.51 13.64 -1.45
C GLU A 132 1.90 14.17 -1.10
N TYR A 133 2.88 13.28 -0.91
CA TYR A 133 4.22 13.67 -0.49
C TYR A 133 5.30 12.67 -0.90
N TYR A 134 6.55 13.13 -0.87
CA TYR A 134 7.74 12.30 -0.85
C TYR A 134 8.77 12.93 0.08
N PHE A 135 9.69 12.13 0.59
CA PHE A 135 10.75 12.60 1.48
C PHE A 135 12.06 11.87 1.22
N ALA A 136 13.15 12.40 1.74
CA ALA A 136 14.46 11.77 1.75
C ALA A 136 15.21 12.21 3.01
N HIS A 137 16.33 11.56 3.33
CA HIS A 137 17.19 12.02 4.41
C HIS A 137 17.75 13.42 4.10
N ASP A 138 18.17 13.66 2.86
CA ASP A 138 18.57 14.97 2.35
C ASP A 138 18.17 15.12 0.88
N LEU A 139 17.14 15.93 0.61
CA LEU A 139 16.62 16.17 -0.74
C LEU A 139 17.64 16.84 -1.69
N SER A 140 18.65 17.53 -1.16
CA SER A 140 19.71 18.13 -1.98
C SER A 140 20.68 17.07 -2.54
N ARG A 141 20.73 15.90 -1.90
CA ARG A 141 21.53 14.74 -2.34
C ARG A 141 20.74 13.77 -3.22
N CYS A 142 19.45 14.01 -3.45
CA CYS A 142 18.66 13.19 -4.35
C CYS A 142 18.85 13.67 -5.79
N LEU A 143 19.42 12.80 -6.63
CA LEU A 143 19.50 13.04 -8.07
C LEU A 143 18.09 12.91 -8.66
N LYS A 144 17.68 13.86 -9.51
CA LYS A 144 16.31 14.01 -10.01
C LYS A 144 16.22 14.06 -11.52
#